data_AF-A0A526YI32-F1
#
_entry.id   AF-A0A526YI32-F1
#
_cell.length_a   1.000
_cell.length_b   1.000
_cell.length_c   1.000
_cell.angle_alpha   90.00
_cell.angle_beta   90.00
_cell.angle_gamma   90.00
#
_symmetry.space_group_name_H-M   'P 1'
#
loop_
_entity.id
_entity.type
_entity.pdbx_description
1 polymer ?
#
loop_
_entity_poly.entity_id
_entity_poly.type
_entity_poly.pdbx_seq_one_letter_code
_entity_poly.pdbx_strand_id
1 'polypeptide(L)'
;GIYGSMRMLAEQRDAAFDLLRLAVTEPRFDQAPIDRIRAQVLSGIIANELDPDTLAQRKWLEALYGAHPYARPEEGTRQSIATITPDDLIAFHKANFARDGLHVAVVGAI
;
A
#
# COMPACT_ATOMS: atom_id res chain seq x y z
N GLY A 1 -6.18 0.43 6.76
CA GLY A 1 -5.81 1.86 6.62
C GLY A 1 -4.37 1.94 6.16
N ILE A 2 -3.94 3.06 5.58
CA ILE A 2 -2.55 3.24 5.13
C ILE A 2 -1.71 3.70 6.33
N TYR A 3 -0.60 3.02 6.58
CA TYR A 3 0.40 3.46 7.54
C TYR A 3 1.80 3.26 6.95
N GLY A 4 2.76 3.99 7.48
CA GLY A 4 4.17 3.88 7.11
C GLY A 4 5.04 4.26 8.28
N SER A 5 6.29 3.81 8.25
CA SER A 5 7.29 4.21 9.25
C SER A 5 8.65 4.35 8.60
N MET A 6 9.45 5.25 9.17
CA MET A 6 10.84 5.49 8.79
C MET A 6 11.67 5.46 10.06
N ARG A 7 12.91 4.98 9.95
CA ARG A 7 13.91 5.05 11.00
C ARG A 7 15.14 5.78 10.47
N MET A 8 15.76 6.57 11.33
CA MET A 8 16.92 7.39 11.01
C MET A 8 17.84 7.52 12.22
N LEU A 9 19.10 7.86 11.95
CA LEU A 9 20.01 8.37 12.98
C LEU A 9 19.59 9.80 13.36
N ALA A 10 19.74 10.16 14.63
CA ALA A 10 19.31 11.48 15.14
C ALA A 10 20.02 12.63 14.41
N GLU A 11 21.29 12.43 14.05
CA GLU A 11 22.11 13.38 13.33
C GLU A 11 21.63 13.65 11.90
N GLN A 12 20.79 12.78 11.34
CA GLN A 12 20.27 12.86 9.97
C GLN A 12 18.79 13.24 9.91
N ARG A 13 18.23 13.76 11.01
CA ARG A 13 16.79 14.02 11.15
C ARG A 13 16.24 14.93 10.04
N ASP A 14 16.96 15.99 9.69
CA ASP A 14 16.46 17.00 8.75
C ASP A 14 16.39 16.39 7.33
N ALA A 15 17.46 15.73 6.88
CA ALA A 15 17.50 15.05 5.59
C ALA A 15 16.46 13.91 5.49
N ALA A 16 16.26 13.16 6.57
CA ALA A 16 15.28 12.08 6.59
C ALA A 16 13.84 12.62 6.54
N PHE A 17 13.54 13.70 7.26
CA PHE A 17 12.23 14.35 7.17
C PHE A 17 11.97 14.97 5.79
N ASP A 18 12.99 15.50 5.12
CA ASP A 18 12.85 15.99 3.75
C ASP A 18 12.50 14.86 2.77
N LEU A 19 13.15 13.70 2.90
CA LEU A 19 12.82 12.53 2.10
C LEU A 19 11.42 12.01 2.38
N LEU A 20 11.00 11.96 3.66
CA LEU A 20 9.64 11.57 4.03
C LEU A 20 8.61 12.55 3.46
N ARG A 21 8.88 13.85 3.54
CA ARG A 21 8.04 14.89 2.93
C ARG A 21 7.89 14.64 1.44
N LEU A 22 8.99 14.48 0.71
CA LEU A 22 8.97 14.20 -0.74
C LEU A 22 8.16 12.94 -1.07
N ALA A 23 8.39 11.84 -0.35
CA ALA A 23 7.69 10.58 -0.58
C ALA A 23 6.17 10.70 -0.38
N VAL A 24 5.75 11.51 0.61
CA VAL A 24 4.34 11.70 0.95
C VAL A 24 3.67 12.77 0.10
N THR A 25 4.36 13.84 -0.30
CA THR A 25 3.72 14.99 -0.99
C THR A 25 3.95 15.02 -2.49
N GLU A 26 5.03 14.41 -2.98
CA GLU A 26 5.47 14.49 -4.38
C GLU A 26 5.80 13.09 -4.96
N PRO A 27 4.89 12.10 -4.88
CA PRO A 27 5.15 10.79 -5.46
C PRO A 27 5.19 10.86 -6.99
N ARG A 28 6.24 10.29 -7.59
CA ARG A 28 6.47 10.34 -9.04
C ARG A 28 5.62 9.38 -9.85
N PHE A 29 5.28 8.22 -9.27
CA PHE A 29 4.52 7.14 -9.94
C PHE A 29 5.01 6.83 -11.37
N ASP A 30 6.34 6.78 -11.55
CA ASP A 30 6.94 6.41 -12.83
C ASP A 30 6.55 4.96 -13.20
N GLN A 31 6.34 4.72 -14.50
CA GLN A 31 5.87 3.42 -15.00
C GLN A 31 6.77 2.24 -14.61
N ALA A 32 8.10 2.39 -14.74
CA ALA A 32 9.04 1.30 -14.46
C ALA A 32 9.02 0.81 -12.99
N PRO A 33 9.04 1.71 -11.97
CA PRO A 33 8.77 1.33 -10.58
C PRO A 33 7.40 0.66 -10.38
N ILE A 34 6.33 1.19 -11.01
CA ILE A 34 4.99 0.61 -10.90
C ILE A 34 5.00 -0.83 -11.43
N ASP A 35 5.57 -1.07 -12.60
CA ASP A 35 5.63 -2.40 -13.21
C ASP A 35 6.38 -3.40 -12.34
N ARG A 36 7.48 -2.95 -11.72
CA ARG A 36 8.25 -3.76 -10.76
C ARG A 36 7.42 -4.14 -9.55
N ILE A 37 6.75 -3.18 -8.91
CA ILE A 37 5.91 -3.44 -7.75
C ILE A 37 4.71 -4.31 -8.13
N ARG A 38 4.11 -4.08 -9.31
CA ARG A 38 3.03 -4.92 -9.85
C ARG A 38 3.46 -6.38 -9.97
N ALA A 39 4.64 -6.63 -10.51
CA ALA A 39 5.19 -7.98 -10.63
C ALA A 39 5.42 -8.64 -9.26
N GLN A 40 5.91 -7.88 -8.27
CA GLN A 40 6.10 -8.38 -6.90
C GLN A 40 4.77 -8.76 -6.24
N VAL A 41 3.76 -7.88 -6.32
CA VAL A 41 2.42 -8.15 -5.77
C VAL A 41 1.78 -9.35 -6.47
N LEU A 42 1.89 -9.45 -7.80
CA LEU A 42 1.36 -10.58 -8.55
C LEU A 42 2.01 -11.91 -8.12
N SER A 43 3.32 -11.89 -7.85
CA SER A 43 4.04 -13.06 -7.35
C SER A 43 3.53 -13.50 -5.98
N GLY A 44 3.25 -12.54 -5.08
CA GLY A 44 2.62 -12.80 -3.78
C GLY A 44 1.22 -13.41 -3.92
N ILE A 45 0.38 -12.84 -4.79
CA ILE A 45 -0.97 -13.36 -5.07
C ILE A 45 -0.90 -14.81 -5.58
N ILE A 46 0.02 -15.12 -6.50
CA ILE A 46 0.20 -16.48 -7.02
C ILE A 46 0.61 -17.45 -5.91
N ALA A 47 1.53 -17.05 -5.03
CA ALA A 47 1.93 -17.88 -3.90
C ALA A 47 0.76 -18.13 -2.94
N ASN A 48 -0.02 -17.09 -2.64
CA ASN A 48 -1.19 -17.11 -1.78
C ASN A 48 -2.32 -18.00 -2.34
N GLU A 49 -2.43 -18.14 -3.67
CA GLU A 49 -3.38 -19.07 -4.30
C GLU A 49 -2.99 -20.55 -4.17
N LEU A 50 -1.74 -20.83 -3.82
CA LEU A 50 -1.23 -22.19 -3.58
C LEU A 50 -1.18 -22.53 -2.09
N ASP A 51 -1.52 -21.57 -1.21
CA ASP A 51 -1.51 -21.74 0.24
C ASP A 51 -2.91 -22.11 0.76
N PRO A 52 -3.09 -23.32 1.35
CA PRO A 52 -4.38 -23.76 1.87
C PRO A 52 -4.97 -22.84 2.95
N ASP A 53 -4.13 -22.26 3.80
CA ASP A 53 -4.59 -21.41 4.90
C ASP A 53 -5.18 -20.10 4.36
N THR A 54 -4.50 -19.47 3.39
CA THR A 54 -5.02 -18.31 2.66
C THR A 54 -6.35 -18.64 1.97
N LEU A 55 -6.46 -19.78 1.28
CA LEU A 55 -7.68 -20.19 0.61
C LEU A 55 -8.85 -20.38 1.60
N ALA A 56 -8.58 -21.04 2.74
CA ALA A 56 -9.56 -21.21 3.80
C ALA A 56 -10.03 -19.87 4.38
N GLN A 57 -9.10 -18.96 4.66
CA GLN A 57 -9.41 -17.61 5.16
C GLN A 57 -10.27 -16.82 4.15
N ARG A 58 -9.97 -16.89 2.86
CA ARG A 58 -10.79 -16.25 1.82
C ARG A 58 -12.22 -16.79 1.80
N LYS A 59 -12.39 -18.11 1.82
CA LYS A 59 -13.72 -18.74 1.87
C LYS A 59 -14.47 -18.40 3.15
N TRP A 60 -13.79 -18.32 4.27
CA TRP A 60 -14.36 -17.89 5.54
C TRP A 60 -14.90 -16.44 5.46
N LEU A 61 -14.11 -15.52 4.92
CA LEU A 61 -14.52 -14.12 4.74
C LEU A 61 -15.68 -13.98 3.74
N GLU A 62 -15.65 -14.72 2.62
CA GLU A 62 -16.77 -14.78 1.67
C GLU A 62 -18.05 -15.29 2.34
N ALA A 63 -17.97 -16.33 3.17
CA ALA A 63 -19.13 -16.87 3.88
C ALA A 63 -19.69 -15.89 4.92
N LEU A 64 -18.82 -15.15 5.61
CA LEU A 64 -19.21 -14.22 6.68
C LEU A 64 -19.76 -12.90 6.14
N TYR A 65 -19.13 -12.36 5.09
CA TYR A 65 -19.37 -11.01 4.60
C TYR A 65 -20.05 -10.96 3.22
N GLY A 66 -20.16 -12.08 2.51
CA GLY A 66 -20.79 -12.15 1.19
C GLY A 66 -20.16 -11.16 0.21
N ALA A 67 -20.97 -10.25 -0.32
CA ALA A 67 -20.53 -9.22 -1.26
C ALA A 67 -19.98 -7.93 -0.60
N HIS A 68 -19.92 -7.88 0.74
CA HIS A 68 -19.44 -6.69 1.46
C HIS A 68 -17.94 -6.44 1.20
N PRO A 69 -17.46 -5.18 1.18
CA PRO A 69 -16.04 -4.87 0.94
C PRO A 69 -15.04 -5.59 1.85
N TYR A 70 -15.45 -6.05 3.02
CA TYR A 70 -14.60 -6.80 3.96
C TYR A 70 -14.34 -8.24 3.52
N ALA A 71 -15.10 -8.77 2.56
CA ALA A 71 -14.79 -10.06 1.93
C ALA A 71 -13.66 -9.95 0.90
N ARG A 72 -13.26 -8.73 0.51
CA ARG A 72 -12.31 -8.51 -0.58
C ARG A 72 -10.87 -8.76 -0.07
N PRO A 73 -10.04 -9.46 -0.84
CA PRO A 73 -8.61 -9.59 -0.51
C PRO A 73 -7.94 -8.22 -0.47
N GLU A 74 -7.15 -7.97 0.58
CA GLU A 74 -6.46 -6.68 0.76
C GLU A 74 -5.46 -6.38 -0.37
N GLU A 75 -4.77 -7.41 -0.86
CA GLU A 75 -3.81 -7.32 -1.96
C GLU A 75 -4.50 -7.25 -3.35
N GLY A 76 -5.82 -7.40 -3.41
CA GLY A 76 -6.59 -7.49 -4.65
C GLY A 76 -6.50 -8.86 -5.33
N THR A 77 -6.70 -8.87 -6.65
CA THR A 77 -6.74 -10.05 -7.51
C THR A 77 -5.82 -9.87 -8.71
N ARG A 78 -5.45 -10.96 -9.38
CA ARG A 78 -4.66 -10.90 -10.63
C ARG A 78 -5.29 -9.94 -11.64
N GLN A 79 -6.62 -9.97 -11.76
CA GLN A 79 -7.39 -9.12 -12.66
C GLN A 79 -7.36 -7.66 -12.22
N SER A 80 -7.62 -7.36 -10.94
CA SER A 80 -7.66 -5.97 -10.47
C SER A 80 -6.29 -5.30 -10.48
N ILE A 81 -5.21 -6.04 -10.19
CA ILE A 81 -3.84 -5.51 -10.20
C ILE A 81 -3.38 -5.19 -11.64
N ALA A 82 -3.82 -5.97 -12.62
CA ALA A 82 -3.50 -5.73 -14.03
C ALA A 82 -4.12 -4.45 -14.58
N THR A 83 -5.23 -3.96 -14.00
CA THR A 83 -5.94 -2.77 -14.51
C THR A 83 -5.46 -1.46 -13.89
N ILE A 84 -4.64 -1.49 -12.83
CA ILE A 84 -4.19 -0.26 -12.15
C ILE A 84 -3.21 0.52 -13.03
N THR A 85 -3.55 1.78 -13.28
CA THR A 85 -2.75 2.75 -14.05
C THR A 85 -2.02 3.75 -13.13
N PRO A 86 -1.00 4.47 -13.64
CA PRO A 86 -0.39 5.57 -12.88
C PRO A 86 -1.39 6.65 -12.47
N ASP A 87 -2.37 6.96 -13.33
CA ASP A 87 -3.41 7.97 -13.05
C ASP A 87 -4.30 7.55 -11.88
N ASP A 88 -4.61 6.25 -11.75
CA ASP A 88 -5.35 5.72 -10.60
C ASP A 88 -4.59 5.94 -9.30
N LEU A 89 -3.26 5.75 -9.32
CA LEU A 89 -2.40 5.97 -8.15
C LEU A 89 -2.32 7.45 -7.77
N ILE A 90 -2.23 8.33 -8.76
CA ILE A 90 -2.26 9.79 -8.55
C ILE A 90 -3.61 10.21 -7.96
N ALA A 91 -4.71 9.73 -8.51
CA ALA A 91 -6.05 10.03 -8.03
C ALA A 91 -6.26 9.51 -6.59
N PHE A 92 -5.82 8.28 -6.32
CA PHE A 92 -5.86 7.68 -4.99
C PHE A 92 -5.02 8.48 -3.99
N HIS A 93 -3.79 8.85 -4.35
CA HIS A 93 -2.90 9.65 -3.51
C HIS A 93 -3.56 10.97 -3.14
N LYS A 94 -4.08 11.71 -4.12
CA LYS A 94 -4.76 12.99 -3.92
C LYS A 94 -5.98 12.88 -3.00
N ALA A 95 -6.73 11.78 -3.10
CA ALA A 95 -7.94 11.56 -2.29
C ALA A 95 -7.63 11.14 -0.84
N ASN A 96 -6.53 10.41 -0.61
CA ASN A 96 -6.26 9.77 0.69
C ASN A 96 -5.17 10.46 1.52
N PHE A 97 -4.22 11.15 0.89
CA PHE A 97 -3.13 11.85 1.56
C PHE A 97 -3.43 13.34 1.80
N ALA A 98 -4.68 13.65 2.16
CA ALA A 98 -5.09 15.00 2.55
C ALA A 98 -4.67 15.30 4.00
N ARG A 99 -4.40 16.58 4.31
CA ARG A 99 -3.92 17.02 5.65
C ARG A 99 -4.84 16.58 6.79
N ASP A 100 -6.15 16.54 6.55
CA ASP A 100 -7.14 16.23 7.59
C ASP A 100 -7.17 14.74 7.97
N GLY A 101 -6.57 13.86 7.16
CA GLY A 101 -6.52 12.40 7.39
C GLY A 101 -5.13 11.84 7.69
N LEU A 102 -4.08 12.67 7.62
CA LEU A 102 -2.69 12.23 7.82
C LEU A 102 -2.18 12.62 9.20
N HIS A 103 -1.90 11.61 10.03
CA HIS A 103 -1.28 11.80 11.34
C HIS A 103 0.18 11.37 11.32
N VAL A 104 1.07 12.23 11.83
CA VAL A 104 2.51 11.95 11.93
C VAL A 104 2.90 11.93 13.41
N ALA A 105 3.53 10.84 13.84
CA ALA A 105 4.07 10.68 15.18
C ALA A 105 5.58 10.41 15.09
N VAL A 106 6.35 11.01 16.01
CA VAL A 106 7.81 10.86 16.09
C VAL A 106 8.18 10.49 17.52
N VAL A 107 9.06 9.50 17.67
CA VAL A 107 9.56 9.04 18.97
C VAL A 107 11.06 8.82 18.87
N GLY A 108 11.82 9.34 19.83
CA GLY A 108 13.27 9.16 19.92
C GLY A 108 14.00 10.41 20.38
N ALA A 109 15.30 10.49 20.07
CA ALA A 109 16.08 11.70 20.20
C ALA A 109 15.77 12.61 19.00
N ILE A 110 14.94 13.62 19.22
CA ILE A 110 14.48 14.58 18.21
C ILE A 110 15.00 15.95 18.56
#